data_AF-A0A8H7FFE1-F1
#
_entry.id   AF-A0A8H7FFE1-F1
#
_cell.length_a   1.000
_cell.length_b   1.000
_cell.length_c   1.000
_cell.angle_alpha   90.00
_cell.angle_beta   90.00
_cell.angle_gamma   90.00
#
_symmetry.space_group_name_H-M   'P 1'
#
loop_
_entity.id
_entity.type
_entity.pdbx_description
1 polymer ?
#
loop_
_entity_poly.entity_id
_entity_poly.type
_entity_poly.pdbx_seq_one_letter_code
_entity_poly.pdbx_strand_id
1 'polypeptide(L)'
;GVYFVTAFSGLLAPYWDSGAAGLLIGLSSYTTASHIARATLEAIAFQTRAIIESMELDSGVEMKHLKVDGGVTNGDVAMEILADVGGFDVIRPEMRESTALGSALLAGSAIGLFGWDITKPETLAEVNTMGSTEFHPTSDPSVSEKKWKGWQRAVERSKGWEEGVDEDEDATEPTKPVKSTSDYRIMDYNKYLELKGYVNVITYLEHTVLCLTCHA
;
A
#
# COMPACT_ATOMS: atom_id res chain seq x y z
N GLY A 1 -14.06 -14.16 3.22
CA GLY A 1 -14.73 -15.25 2.49
C GLY A 1 -14.70 -14.90 1.03
N VAL A 2 -15.30 -13.75 0.72
CA VAL A 2 -14.96 -12.94 -0.44
C VAL A 2 -13.55 -12.34 -0.26
N TYR A 3 -12.78 -12.28 -1.34
CA TYR A 3 -11.50 -11.58 -1.45
C TYR A 3 -11.52 -10.70 -2.69
N PHE A 4 -10.91 -9.53 -2.58
CA PHE A 4 -10.74 -8.63 -3.70
C PHE A 4 -9.26 -8.39 -3.97
N VAL A 5 -8.87 -8.47 -5.23
CA VAL A 5 -7.55 -8.11 -5.74
C VAL A 5 -7.73 -6.91 -6.66
N THR A 6 -7.11 -5.79 -6.28
CA THR A 6 -7.27 -4.47 -6.91
C THR A 6 -6.31 -4.24 -8.09
N ALA A 7 -6.03 -5.28 -8.87
CA ALA A 7 -5.13 -5.23 -10.02
C ALA A 7 -5.79 -4.58 -11.25
N PHE A 8 -6.37 -3.39 -11.12
CA PHE A 8 -7.05 -2.68 -12.21
C PHE A 8 -6.10 -2.23 -13.33
N SER A 9 -4.80 -2.19 -13.06
CA SER A 9 -3.76 -1.80 -14.01
C SER A 9 -2.54 -2.71 -13.85
N GLY A 10 -2.78 -4.01 -13.62
CA GLY A 10 -1.75 -4.95 -13.20
C GLY A 10 -1.52 -4.97 -11.69
N LEU A 11 -0.72 -5.93 -11.25
CA LEU A 11 -0.15 -6.00 -9.91
C LEU A 11 1.22 -5.32 -9.92
N LEU A 12 1.37 -4.28 -9.13
CA LEU A 12 2.66 -3.61 -8.92
C LEU A 12 3.48 -4.37 -7.86
N ALA A 13 4.33 -3.66 -7.12
CA ALA A 13 5.11 -4.24 -6.03
C ALA A 13 4.21 -5.04 -5.04
N PRO A 14 4.67 -6.19 -4.54
CA PRO A 14 5.94 -6.88 -4.84
C PRO A 14 5.88 -7.81 -6.08
N TYR A 15 4.75 -7.89 -6.79
CA TYR A 15 4.50 -8.94 -7.79
C TYR A 15 4.93 -8.59 -9.22
N TRP A 16 4.84 -7.32 -9.62
CA TRP A 16 5.27 -6.81 -10.93
C TRP A 16 4.70 -7.57 -12.14
N ASP A 17 3.38 -7.76 -12.15
CA ASP A 17 2.65 -8.43 -13.23
C ASP A 17 1.68 -7.43 -13.89
N SER A 18 2.07 -6.93 -15.07
CA SER A 18 1.23 -6.03 -15.87
C SER A 18 0.04 -6.72 -16.54
N GLY A 19 0.09 -8.05 -16.69
CA GLY A 19 -1.01 -8.85 -17.25
C GLY A 19 -2.06 -9.24 -16.21
N ALA A 20 -1.84 -8.94 -14.94
CA ALA A 20 -2.82 -9.21 -13.90
C ALA A 20 -4.05 -8.29 -13.99
N ALA A 21 -5.23 -8.81 -13.62
CA ALA A 21 -6.48 -8.05 -13.65
C ALA A 21 -7.22 -8.07 -12.31
N GLY A 22 -8.10 -7.09 -12.10
CA GLY A 22 -8.92 -6.98 -10.91
C GLY A 22 -9.80 -8.23 -10.71
N LEU A 23 -9.75 -8.84 -9.53
CA LEU A 23 -10.44 -10.12 -9.25
C LEU A 23 -11.22 -10.05 -7.94
N LEU A 24 -12.54 -10.23 -8.02
CA LEU A 24 -13.40 -10.47 -6.86
C LEU A 24 -13.78 -11.95 -6.82
N ILE A 25 -13.32 -12.68 -5.81
CA ILE A 25 -13.46 -14.14 -5.72
C ILE A 25 -14.08 -14.57 -4.38
N GLY A 26 -14.71 -15.74 -4.36
CA GLY A 26 -15.33 -16.30 -3.14
C GLY A 26 -16.78 -15.83 -2.92
N LEU A 27 -17.44 -15.38 -3.99
CA LEU A 27 -18.86 -15.04 -3.99
C LEU A 27 -19.74 -16.28 -3.79
N SER A 28 -20.84 -16.10 -3.07
CA SER A 28 -21.89 -17.10 -2.84
C SER A 28 -23.26 -16.43 -2.86
N SER A 29 -24.34 -17.22 -2.86
CA SER A 29 -25.72 -16.71 -2.76
C SER A 29 -26.00 -15.91 -1.48
N TYR A 30 -25.15 -16.00 -0.46
CA TYR A 30 -25.24 -15.23 0.78
C TYR A 30 -24.40 -13.94 0.75
N THR A 31 -23.70 -13.66 -0.35
CA THR A 31 -22.87 -12.47 -0.46
C THR A 31 -23.73 -11.23 -0.64
N THR A 32 -23.39 -10.18 0.11
CA THR A 32 -24.12 -8.90 0.15
C THR A 32 -23.16 -7.76 -0.17
N ALA A 33 -23.69 -6.57 -0.44
CA ALA A 33 -22.89 -5.37 -0.65
C ALA A 33 -21.92 -5.08 0.52
N SER A 34 -22.33 -5.37 1.77
CA SER A 34 -21.46 -5.20 2.95
C SER A 34 -20.23 -6.11 2.93
N HIS A 35 -20.36 -7.34 2.42
CA HIS A 35 -19.22 -8.25 2.27
C HIS A 35 -18.23 -7.75 1.22
N ILE A 36 -18.73 -7.18 0.12
CA ILE A 36 -17.88 -6.60 -0.93
C ILE A 36 -17.18 -5.36 -0.39
N ALA A 37 -17.90 -4.44 0.27
CA ALA A 37 -17.30 -3.26 0.88
C ALA A 37 -16.20 -3.60 1.89
N ARG A 38 -16.43 -4.60 2.75
CA ARG A 38 -15.40 -5.10 3.67
C ARG A 38 -14.22 -5.71 2.93
N ALA A 39 -14.45 -6.52 1.89
CA ALA A 39 -13.39 -7.11 1.08
C ALA A 39 -12.54 -6.04 0.37
N THR A 40 -13.13 -4.92 -0.04
CA THR A 40 -12.39 -3.78 -0.60
C THR A 40 -11.48 -3.12 0.42
N LEU A 41 -11.96 -2.87 1.65
CA LEU A 41 -11.10 -2.33 2.71
C LEU A 41 -10.00 -3.32 3.12
N GLU A 42 -10.33 -4.61 3.21
CA GLU A 42 -9.35 -5.66 3.51
C GLU A 42 -8.31 -5.81 2.39
N ALA A 43 -8.68 -5.61 1.10
CA ALA A 43 -7.76 -5.65 -0.02
C ALA A 43 -6.66 -4.59 0.09
N ILE A 44 -7.01 -3.37 0.52
CA ILE A 44 -6.05 -2.29 0.80
C ILE A 44 -5.05 -2.75 1.87
N ALA A 45 -5.55 -3.31 2.98
CA ALA A 45 -4.69 -3.76 4.06
C ALA A 45 -3.78 -4.93 3.67
N PHE A 46 -4.28 -5.90 2.88
CA PHE A 46 -3.45 -6.99 2.38
C PHE A 46 -2.37 -6.50 1.42
N GLN A 47 -2.69 -5.56 0.53
CA GLN A 47 -1.70 -5.00 -0.38
C GLN A 47 -0.61 -4.22 0.36
N THR A 48 -0.99 -3.44 1.37
CA THR A 48 -0.03 -2.77 2.27
C THR A 48 0.86 -3.78 3.00
N ARG A 49 0.27 -4.85 3.56
CA ARG A 49 1.05 -5.93 4.20
C ARG A 49 2.03 -6.60 3.23
N ALA A 50 1.62 -6.87 1.99
CA ALA A 50 2.49 -7.47 0.97
C ALA A 50 3.76 -6.63 0.72
N ILE A 51 3.58 -5.31 0.64
CA ILE A 51 4.68 -4.37 0.44
C ILE A 51 5.57 -4.35 1.68
N ILE A 52 4.98 -4.27 2.88
CA ILE A 52 5.74 -4.22 4.14
C ILE A 52 6.54 -5.50 4.34
N GLU A 53 5.95 -6.70 4.19
CA GLU A 53 6.67 -7.97 4.31
C GLU A 53 7.86 -8.02 3.32
N SER A 54 7.69 -7.51 2.09
CA SER A 54 8.79 -7.40 1.13
C SER A 54 9.89 -6.46 1.60
N MET A 55 9.52 -5.30 2.17
CA MET A 55 10.48 -4.32 2.69
C MET A 55 11.25 -4.84 3.91
N GLU A 56 10.59 -5.58 4.80
CA GLU A 56 11.23 -6.22 5.96
C GLU A 56 12.24 -7.28 5.52
N LEU A 57 11.91 -8.07 4.49
CA LEU A 57 12.82 -9.05 3.91
C LEU A 57 14.07 -8.39 3.30
N ASP A 58 13.91 -7.28 2.60
CA ASP A 58 15.02 -6.57 1.93
C ASP A 58 15.90 -5.80 2.92
N SER A 59 15.31 -5.22 3.97
CA SER A 59 16.02 -4.39 4.95
C SER A 59 16.52 -5.14 6.19
N GLY A 60 15.91 -6.29 6.51
CA GLY A 60 16.15 -7.01 7.77
C GLY A 60 15.62 -6.29 9.01
N VAL A 61 14.81 -5.24 8.85
CA VAL A 61 14.25 -4.45 9.96
C VAL A 61 12.75 -4.73 10.07
N GLU A 62 12.31 -5.19 11.24
CA GLU A 62 10.89 -5.38 11.56
C GLU A 62 10.18 -4.03 11.73
N MET A 63 9.01 -3.90 11.10
CA MET A 63 8.16 -2.72 11.17
C MET A 63 7.24 -2.79 12.39
N LYS A 64 7.42 -1.84 13.32
CA LYS A 64 6.61 -1.77 14.56
C LYS A 64 5.38 -0.89 14.44
N HIS A 65 5.51 0.22 13.72
CA HIS A 65 4.44 1.19 13.56
C HIS A 65 4.43 1.73 12.13
N LEU A 66 3.24 1.89 11.56
CA LEU A 66 3.00 2.47 10.26
C LEU A 66 2.31 3.83 10.42
N LYS A 67 2.96 4.90 9.94
CA LYS A 67 2.30 6.21 9.83
C LYS A 67 1.51 6.27 8.53
N VAL A 68 0.30 6.80 8.61
CA VAL A 68 -0.66 6.82 7.49
C VAL A 68 -1.25 8.22 7.31
N ASP A 69 -1.60 8.56 6.07
CA ASP A 69 -2.21 9.82 5.66
C ASP A 69 -3.22 9.63 4.49
N GLY A 70 -3.75 10.71 3.92
CA GLY A 70 -4.63 10.63 2.76
C GLY A 70 -6.06 10.18 3.06
N GLY A 71 -6.93 10.23 2.03
CA GLY A 71 -8.39 10.20 2.20
C GLY A 71 -8.95 8.94 2.87
N VAL A 72 -8.39 7.76 2.59
CA VAL A 72 -8.82 6.46 3.16
C VAL A 72 -8.63 6.43 4.68
N THR A 73 -7.62 7.13 5.19
CA THR A 73 -7.30 7.11 6.62
C THR A 73 -8.33 7.85 7.46
N ASN A 74 -9.25 8.61 6.86
CA ASN A 74 -10.34 9.25 7.60
C ASN A 74 -11.30 8.24 8.25
N GLY A 75 -11.38 7.00 7.77
CA GLY A 75 -12.24 5.96 8.34
C GLY A 75 -11.51 5.12 9.39
N ASP A 76 -11.97 5.18 10.64
CA ASP A 76 -11.40 4.37 11.75
C ASP A 76 -11.44 2.87 11.45
N VAL A 77 -12.54 2.39 10.86
CA VAL A 77 -12.69 0.98 10.46
C VAL A 77 -11.59 0.53 9.49
N ALA A 78 -11.15 1.40 8.57
CA ALA A 78 -10.08 1.06 7.64
C ALA A 78 -8.73 0.94 8.37
N MET A 79 -8.49 1.77 9.37
CA MET A 79 -7.26 1.75 10.18
C MET A 79 -7.21 0.54 11.12
N GLU A 80 -8.34 0.18 11.72
CA GLU A 80 -8.48 -1.04 12.51
C GLU A 80 -8.22 -2.29 11.65
N ILE A 81 -8.79 -2.35 10.44
CA ILE A 81 -8.53 -3.45 9.50
C ILE A 81 -7.05 -3.51 9.13
N LEU A 82 -6.43 -2.35 8.87
CA LEU A 82 -5.01 -2.28 8.50
C LEU A 82 -4.12 -2.78 9.63
N ALA A 83 -4.35 -2.35 10.87
CA ALA A 83 -3.61 -2.83 12.04
C ALA A 83 -3.81 -4.34 12.24
N ASP A 84 -5.06 -4.82 12.18
CA ASP A 84 -5.38 -6.25 12.36
C ASP A 84 -4.72 -7.15 11.29
N VAL A 85 -4.78 -6.74 10.02
CA VAL A 85 -4.22 -7.50 8.91
C VAL A 85 -2.69 -7.42 8.91
N GLY A 86 -2.15 -6.22 9.12
CA GLY A 86 -0.72 -5.92 9.07
C GLY A 86 0.06 -6.46 10.27
N GLY A 87 -0.56 -6.54 11.45
CA GLY A 87 0.09 -6.99 12.68
C GLY A 87 1.02 -5.94 13.32
N PHE A 88 0.93 -4.68 12.90
CA PHE A 88 1.69 -3.55 13.42
C PHE A 88 0.74 -2.42 13.83
N ASP A 89 1.21 -1.49 14.67
CA ASP A 89 0.40 -0.34 15.06
C ASP A 89 0.26 0.65 13.91
N VAL A 90 -0.91 1.25 13.76
CA VAL A 90 -1.16 2.29 12.77
C VAL A 90 -1.31 3.63 13.48
N ILE A 91 -0.50 4.60 13.07
CA ILE A 91 -0.49 5.96 13.64
C ILE A 91 -1.04 6.93 12.61
N ARG A 92 -2.20 7.52 12.89
CA ARG A 92 -2.82 8.53 12.05
C ARG A 92 -2.67 9.93 12.70
N PRO A 93 -1.87 10.84 12.12
CA PRO A 93 -1.76 12.21 12.60
C PRO A 93 -3.05 13.01 12.34
N GLU A 94 -3.23 14.09 13.09
CA GLU A 94 -4.36 15.02 12.94
C GLU A 94 -4.29 15.75 11.60
N MET A 95 -3.10 16.24 11.20
CA MET A 95 -2.86 16.79 9.87
C MET A 95 -2.58 15.65 8.89
N ARG A 96 -3.46 15.52 7.88
CA ARG A 96 -3.51 14.37 6.95
C ARG A 96 -3.04 14.68 5.53
N GLU A 97 -2.64 15.93 5.28
CA GLU A 97 -2.14 16.41 3.98
C GLU A 97 -0.60 16.40 3.98
N SER A 98 -0.01 15.21 4.18
CA SER A 98 1.44 15.04 4.30
C SER A 98 2.20 15.51 3.06
N THR A 99 1.59 15.36 1.86
CA THR A 99 2.14 15.81 0.58
C THR A 99 2.32 17.32 0.53
N ALA A 100 1.29 18.06 0.93
CA ALA A 100 1.33 19.52 1.00
C ALA A 100 2.33 19.97 2.07
N LEU A 101 2.33 19.30 3.23
CA LEU A 101 3.31 19.56 4.29
C LEU A 101 4.74 19.34 3.78
N GLY A 102 5.04 18.23 3.12
CA GLY A 102 6.37 17.91 2.60
C GLY A 102 6.88 18.98 1.64
N SER A 103 6.01 19.46 0.75
CA SER A 103 6.32 20.57 -0.16
C SER A 103 6.64 21.87 0.59
N ALA A 104 5.87 22.18 1.63
CA ALA A 104 6.11 23.33 2.49
C ALA A 104 7.42 23.23 3.29
N LEU A 105 7.79 22.03 3.76
CA LEU A 105 9.05 21.79 4.46
C LEU A 105 10.25 21.97 3.54
N LEU A 106 10.17 21.47 2.30
CA LEU A 106 11.23 21.68 1.29
C LEU A 106 11.43 23.16 0.98
N ALA A 107 10.35 23.89 0.72
CA ALA A 107 10.41 25.33 0.46
C ALA A 107 10.91 26.10 1.68
N GLY A 108 10.42 25.76 2.87
CA GLY A 108 10.83 26.36 4.14
C GLY A 108 12.31 26.15 4.43
N SER A 109 12.83 24.94 4.19
CA SER A 109 14.25 24.65 4.34
C SER A 109 15.12 25.44 3.37
N ALA A 110 14.69 25.59 2.11
CA ALA A 110 15.43 26.35 1.10
C ALA A 110 15.61 27.84 1.46
N ILE A 111 14.65 28.43 2.20
CA ILE A 111 14.70 29.84 2.64
C ILE A 111 15.14 30.01 4.10
N GLY A 112 15.51 28.92 4.79
CA GLY A 112 15.91 28.93 6.20
C GLY A 112 14.77 29.27 7.17
N LEU A 113 13.52 29.01 6.77
CA LEU A 113 12.33 29.27 7.59
C LEU A 113 12.38 28.42 8.87
N PHE A 114 12.15 29.04 10.03
CA PHE A 114 12.14 28.39 11.35
C PHE A 114 13.41 27.60 11.71
N GLY A 115 14.53 27.81 10.98
CA GLY A 115 15.75 27.02 11.15
C GLY A 115 15.63 25.58 10.63
N TRP A 116 14.63 25.28 9.81
CA TRP A 116 14.42 23.97 9.23
C TRP A 116 15.50 23.61 8.20
N ASP A 117 15.99 22.39 8.31
CA ASP A 117 17.02 21.84 7.43
C ASP A 117 16.69 20.37 7.13
N ILE A 118 16.26 20.10 5.90
CA ILE A 118 15.90 18.74 5.46
C ILE A 118 17.09 17.77 5.48
N THR A 119 18.33 18.27 5.54
CA THR A 119 19.54 17.45 5.70
C THR A 119 19.81 17.11 7.16
N LYS A 120 19.11 17.77 8.10
CA LYS A 120 19.22 17.59 9.55
C LYS A 120 17.83 17.30 10.15
N PRO A 121 17.40 16.03 10.14
CA PRO A 121 16.06 15.64 10.56
C PRO A 121 15.69 16.07 11.99
N GLU A 122 16.67 16.29 12.87
CA GLU A 122 16.45 16.83 14.21
C GLU A 122 15.78 18.21 14.21
N THR A 123 15.99 19.02 13.16
CA THR A 123 15.36 20.34 13.02
C THR A 123 13.87 20.26 12.69
N LEU A 124 13.40 19.08 12.26
CA LEU A 124 12.02 18.81 11.85
C LEU A 124 11.27 17.94 12.88
N ALA A 125 11.90 17.59 14.00
CA ALA A 125 11.36 16.61 14.95
C ALA A 125 9.99 16.99 15.55
N GLU A 126 9.74 18.30 15.69
CA GLU A 126 8.48 18.85 16.24
C GLU A 126 7.41 19.10 15.16
N VAL A 127 7.73 18.83 13.89
CA VAL A 127 6.76 19.02 12.81
C VAL A 127 5.75 17.89 12.84
N ASN A 128 4.46 18.25 12.76
CA ASN A 128 3.36 17.29 12.66
C ASN A 128 3.25 16.32 13.85
N THR A 129 3.61 16.77 15.05
CA THR A 129 3.50 15.99 16.30
C THR A 129 2.19 16.22 17.04
N MET A 130 1.39 17.22 16.64
CA MET A 130 0.11 17.51 17.29
C MET A 130 -0.96 16.49 16.87
N GLY A 131 -1.53 15.82 17.87
CA GLY A 131 -2.69 14.94 17.71
C GLY A 131 -2.37 13.71 16.88
N SER A 132 -2.34 12.53 17.50
CA SER A 132 -2.30 11.25 16.78
C SER A 132 -3.32 10.30 17.36
N THR A 133 -4.01 9.59 16.48
CA THR A 133 -4.80 8.42 16.84
C THR A 133 -3.97 7.19 16.53
N GLU A 134 -3.86 6.30 17.50
CA GLU A 134 -3.17 5.01 17.34
C GLU A 134 -4.20 3.89 17.29
N PHE A 135 -3.99 2.97 16.34
CA PHE A 135 -4.80 1.77 16.17
C PHE A 135 -3.90 0.56 16.37
N HIS A 136 -4.26 -0.29 17.33
CA HIS A 136 -3.50 -1.49 17.66
C HIS A 136 -4.19 -2.72 17.07
N PRO A 137 -3.44 -3.75 16.66
CA PRO A 137 -4.02 -5.03 16.28
C PRO A 137 -4.82 -5.62 17.45
N THR A 138 -6.09 -5.92 17.23
CA THR A 138 -7.00 -6.51 18.23
C THR A 138 -7.41 -7.93 17.88
N SER A 139 -7.31 -8.31 16.60
CA SER A 139 -7.68 -9.64 16.12
C SER A 139 -6.66 -10.72 16.52
N ASP A 140 -7.15 -11.95 16.69
CA ASP A 140 -6.28 -13.13 16.87
C ASP A 140 -5.34 -13.27 15.66
N PRO A 141 -4.01 -13.33 15.87
CA PRO A 141 -3.03 -13.48 14.78
C PRO A 141 -3.33 -14.66 13.85
N SER A 142 -3.89 -15.75 14.37
CA SER A 142 -4.24 -16.92 13.57
C SER A 142 -5.36 -16.65 12.55
N VAL A 143 -6.29 -15.74 12.89
CA VAL A 143 -7.38 -15.31 12.02
C VAL A 143 -6.84 -14.42 10.92
N SER A 144 -5.99 -13.45 11.28
CA SER A 144 -5.32 -12.57 10.33
C SER A 144 -4.48 -13.37 9.33
N GLU A 145 -3.70 -14.34 9.81
CA GLU A 145 -2.87 -15.20 8.99
C GLU A 145 -3.67 -16.11 8.04
N LYS A 146 -4.83 -16.61 8.50
CA LYS A 146 -5.73 -17.38 7.62
C LYS A 146 -6.30 -16.52 6.49
N LYS A 147 -6.66 -15.26 6.79
CA LYS A 147 -7.14 -14.32 5.77
C LYS A 147 -6.02 -13.97 4.79
N TRP A 148 -4.80 -13.73 5.30
CA TRP A 148 -3.61 -13.45 4.49
C TRP A 148 -3.34 -14.54 3.45
N LYS A 149 -3.26 -15.80 3.88
CA LYS A 149 -3.14 -16.95 2.97
C LYS A 149 -4.30 -17.05 1.98
N GLY A 150 -5.50 -16.66 2.42
CA GLY A 150 -6.67 -16.59 1.56
C GLY A 150 -6.51 -15.58 0.43
N TRP A 151 -6.02 -14.39 0.75
CA TRP A 151 -5.77 -13.32 -0.20
C TRP A 151 -4.59 -13.62 -1.14
N GLN A 152 -3.47 -14.15 -0.64
CA GLN A 152 -2.35 -14.57 -1.49
C GLN A 152 -2.79 -15.57 -2.57
N ARG A 153 -3.65 -16.54 -2.20
CA ARG A 153 -4.27 -17.45 -3.17
C ARG A 153 -5.15 -16.74 -4.20
N ALA A 154 -5.79 -15.63 -3.84
CA ALA A 154 -6.56 -14.82 -4.79
C ALA A 154 -5.62 -14.07 -5.74
N VAL A 155 -4.52 -13.51 -5.23
CA VAL A 155 -3.49 -12.84 -6.04
C VAL A 155 -2.93 -13.79 -7.10
N GLU A 156 -2.55 -15.01 -6.75
CA GLU A 156 -2.05 -15.99 -7.73
C GLU A 156 -3.05 -16.31 -8.84
N ARG A 157 -4.36 -16.19 -8.58
CA ARG A 157 -5.41 -16.41 -9.60
C ARG A 157 -5.66 -15.20 -10.48
N SER A 158 -5.21 -14.02 -10.07
CA SER A 158 -5.36 -12.78 -10.83
C SER A 158 -4.23 -12.53 -11.82
N LYS A 159 -3.13 -13.28 -11.70
CA LYS A 159 -1.92 -13.11 -12.51
C LYS A 159 -2.10 -13.58 -13.96
N GLY A 160 -1.39 -12.93 -14.88
CA GLY A 160 -1.36 -13.28 -16.31
C GLY A 160 -2.74 -13.37 -16.96
N TRP A 161 -3.72 -12.60 -16.47
CA TRP A 161 -5.09 -12.65 -16.97
C TRP A 161 -5.22 -12.16 -18.41
N GLU A 162 -4.49 -11.08 -18.75
CA GLU A 162 -4.46 -10.50 -20.10
C GLU A 162 -3.42 -11.16 -21.01
N GLU A 163 -2.65 -12.14 -20.51
CA GLU A 163 -1.67 -12.86 -21.33
C GLU A 163 -2.40 -13.81 -22.30
N GLY A 164 -2.21 -13.61 -23.61
CA GLY A 164 -2.75 -14.48 -24.67
C GLY A 164 -4.12 -14.07 -25.22
N VAL A 165 -4.67 -12.91 -24.86
CA VAL A 165 -5.93 -12.40 -25.44
C VAL A 165 -5.71 -11.69 -26.78
N ASP A 166 -4.48 -11.25 -27.06
CA ASP A 166 -4.10 -10.49 -28.28
C ASP A 166 -3.09 -11.21 -29.21
N GLU A 167 -3.06 -12.56 -29.24
CA GLU A 167 -2.16 -13.28 -30.17
C GLU A 167 -2.67 -13.39 -31.63
N ASP A 168 -3.83 -12.85 -31.98
CA ASP A 168 -4.31 -12.81 -33.37
C ASP A 168 -4.71 -11.40 -33.84
N GLU A 169 -3.99 -10.97 -34.89
CA GLU A 169 -4.22 -9.85 -35.83
C GLU A 169 -3.74 -8.43 -35.42
N ASP A 170 -2.62 -8.01 -36.05
CA ASP A 170 -2.08 -6.64 -36.15
C ASP A 170 -1.10 -6.10 -35.07
N ALA A 171 0.04 -6.78 -34.87
CA ALA A 171 1.28 -6.08 -34.45
C ALA A 171 2.56 -6.82 -34.89
N THR A 172 3.11 -6.44 -36.04
CA THR A 172 4.50 -6.74 -36.38
C THR A 172 5.46 -5.86 -35.57
N GLU A 173 5.64 -6.13 -34.27
CA GLU A 173 6.84 -5.72 -33.53
C GLU A 173 7.22 -6.81 -32.52
N PRO A 174 8.48 -7.27 -32.50
CA PRO A 174 8.90 -8.32 -31.57
C PRO A 174 8.82 -7.79 -30.14
N THR A 175 7.98 -8.43 -29.32
CA THR A 175 7.91 -8.18 -27.88
C THR A 175 9.30 -8.43 -27.27
N LYS A 176 9.85 -7.38 -26.65
CA LYS A 176 11.15 -7.46 -25.98
C LYS A 176 11.00 -8.38 -24.76
N PRO A 177 11.96 -9.27 -24.48
CA PRO A 177 11.89 -10.15 -23.33
C PRO A 177 11.76 -9.32 -22.04
N VAL A 178 10.79 -9.70 -21.21
CA VAL A 178 10.61 -9.16 -19.86
C VAL A 178 11.89 -9.41 -19.09
N LYS A 179 12.50 -8.34 -18.58
CA LYS A 179 13.74 -8.41 -17.83
C LYS A 179 13.53 -9.21 -16.54
N SER A 180 14.44 -10.14 -16.28
CA SER A 180 14.49 -10.89 -15.01
C SER A 180 14.61 -9.94 -13.82
N THR A 181 14.09 -10.35 -12.67
CA THR A 181 14.17 -9.65 -11.37
C THR A 181 15.58 -9.17 -11.01
N SER A 182 16.64 -9.74 -11.60
CA SER A 182 18.03 -9.30 -11.42
C SER A 182 18.40 -7.98 -12.10
N ASP A 183 17.60 -7.47 -13.04
CA ASP A 183 17.97 -6.34 -13.91
C ASP A 183 17.42 -4.98 -13.44
N TYR A 184 16.51 -4.98 -12.47
CA TYR A 184 16.09 -3.75 -11.81
C TYR A 184 17.12 -3.42 -10.73
N ARG A 185 17.97 -2.41 -10.96
CA ARG A 185 18.75 -1.80 -9.89
C ARG A 185 17.76 -1.19 -8.89
N ILE A 186 17.55 -1.93 -7.81
CA ILE A 186 16.83 -1.49 -6.61
C ILE A 186 17.45 -0.14 -6.21
N MET A 187 16.62 0.91 -6.08
CA MET A 187 17.03 2.13 -5.39
C MET A 187 17.52 1.71 -4.01
N ASP A 188 18.72 2.15 -3.62
CA ASP A 188 19.39 1.75 -2.38
C ASP A 188 18.58 2.19 -1.14
N TYR A 189 17.60 1.37 -0.76
CA TYR A 189 16.64 1.60 0.34
C TYR A 189 17.35 1.75 1.70
N ASN A 190 18.56 1.22 1.83
CA ASN A 190 19.39 1.34 3.02
C ASN A 190 19.65 2.80 3.42
N LYS A 191 19.75 3.71 2.45
CA LYS A 191 20.00 5.13 2.73
C LYS A 191 18.76 5.87 3.27
N TYR A 192 17.55 5.36 3.02
CA TYR A 192 16.31 5.93 3.53
C TYR A 192 15.92 5.40 4.92
N LEU A 193 16.29 4.15 5.24
CA LEU A 193 15.93 3.49 6.51
C LEU A 193 16.85 3.84 7.69
N GLU A 194 18.09 4.28 7.44
CA GLU A 194 18.99 4.76 8.50
C GLU A 194 18.50 6.04 9.23
N LEU A 195 17.45 6.71 8.72
CA LEU A 195 16.91 7.96 9.27
C LEU A 195 15.59 7.84 10.05
N LYS A 196 15.40 6.71 10.74
CA LYS A 196 14.26 6.34 11.63
C LYS A 196 13.19 5.54 10.89
N GLY A 197 12.76 4.44 11.52
CA GLY A 197 11.78 3.45 11.03
C GLY A 197 10.38 4.00 10.77
N TYR A 198 10.25 4.90 9.79
CA TYR A 198 9.01 5.46 9.31
C TYR A 198 8.97 5.34 7.79
N VAL A 199 8.07 4.48 7.30
CA VAL A 199 7.74 4.40 5.88
C VAL A 199 6.37 5.06 5.71
N ASN A 200 6.31 6.13 4.93
CA ASN A 200 5.05 6.73 4.54
C ASN A 200 4.60 6.03 3.25
N VAL A 201 3.77 4.99 3.36
CA VAL A 201 3.31 4.20 2.20
C VAL A 201 2.10 4.89 1.56
N ILE A 202 2.29 6.10 1.02
CA ILE A 202 1.21 6.78 0.29
C ILE A 202 1.76 7.36 -1.01
N THR A 203 1.67 6.54 -2.03
CA THR A 203 1.51 6.97 -3.42
C THR A 203 0.77 5.94 -4.28
N TYR A 204 0.38 4.78 -3.73
CA TYR A 204 -0.22 3.69 -4.51
C TYR A 204 -1.74 3.51 -4.33
N LEU A 205 -2.37 4.19 -3.37
CA LEU A 205 -3.80 4.00 -3.05
C LEU A 205 -4.75 5.04 -3.64
N GLU A 206 -4.24 6.19 -4.11
CA GLU A 206 -5.10 7.23 -4.68
C GLU A 206 -5.75 6.79 -6.00
N HIS A 207 -5.08 6.00 -6.84
CA HIS A 207 -5.65 5.54 -8.10
C HIS A 207 -6.76 4.49 -7.94
N THR A 208 -6.73 3.69 -6.87
CA THR A 208 -7.69 2.58 -6.66
C THR A 208 -9.02 3.07 -6.09
N VAL A 209 -9.00 4.09 -5.23
CA VAL A 209 -10.22 4.59 -4.56
C VAL A 209 -10.94 5.65 -5.39
N LEU A 210 -10.22 6.49 -6.15
CA LEU A 210 -10.84 7.51 -7.00
C LEU A 210 -11.77 6.89 -8.07
N CYS A 211 -11.48 5.66 -8.51
CA CYS A 211 -12.27 4.99 -9.55
C CYS A 211 -13.63 4.48 -9.04
N LEU A 212 -13.80 4.24 -7.73
CA LEU A 212 -15.06 3.78 -7.13
C LEU A 212 -15.97 4.92 -6.66
N THR A 213 -15.44 6.11 -6.38
CA THR A 213 -16.25 7.27 -5.94
C THR A 213 -16.73 8.15 -7.09
N CYS A 214 -16.23 7.96 -8.31
CA CYS A 214 -16.68 8.74 -9.49
C CYS A 214 -17.92 8.19 -10.21
N HIS A 215 -18.52 7.08 -9.75
CA HIS A 215 -19.70 6.47 -10.39
C HIS A 215 -20.85 6.08 -9.41
N ALA A 216 -20.97 6.78 -8.28
CA ALA A 216 -22.12 6.65 -7.39
C ALA A 216 -22.81 8.00 -7.15
#